data_AF-A0A7X9IU41-F1
#
_entry.id   AF-A0A7X9IU41-F1
#
_cell.length_a   1.000
_cell.length_b   1.000
_cell.length_c   1.000
_cell.angle_alpha   90.00
_cell.angle_beta   90.00
_cell.angle_gamma   90.00
#
_symmetry.space_group_name_H-M   'P 1'
#
loop_
_entity.id
_entity.type
_entity.pdbx_description
1 polymer ?
#
loop_
_entity_poly.entity_id
_entity_poly.type
_entity_poly.pdbx_seq_one_letter_code
_entity_poly.pdbx_strand_id
1 'polypeptide(L)'
;MKFVLRTAAGLGSLVAVLFVAGTMTRDAGAPGTDSVAPGGAVAIPKAPAASLPPPAARASRAEEACGGAVERVALFVVPFVPRAGEPVRLIGVSREPLEPFVLEEGGRRIAAAEAWGPGPYGWEFRLEGLPAGRHVARAATAGGEPLGCVSWSVAEAAAERSRAAAGDVVWPVARAWSAPFEDLYSVWVARLFAVPEGFHGGWHRLHAVFRDPARNVLHDALGWDEDGTASARGGPAAIRARADCGDLPYTLRAYFAWKFGLPFRFQRCNRGNALVGAECYEERTNLTDRFASVADPVERFNRFLEAWVVPGVHSATPRTLPEDEASDFYPIELSRAALRPGTVYVWPYGHLLVVSDWHEDAAGGLSLVAVDGHPDGTVTFKRFSPRNFPYLPGLRTAGFKAFRPVVAEGGAVRPVDDLRRVARTTGLPFSEEQYRFRRSADFYRAVQQVSSLFVPEEPGS
;
A
#
# COMPACT_ATOMS: atom_id res chain seq x y z
N MET A 1 -8.18 20.14 67.35
CA MET A 1 -8.48 20.49 65.95
C MET A 1 -8.52 22.02 65.85
N LYS A 2 -7.51 22.63 65.24
CA LYS A 2 -7.29 24.08 65.25
C LYS A 2 -7.90 24.75 64.00
N PHE A 3 -8.92 25.56 64.24
CA PHE A 3 -9.24 26.81 63.51
C PHE A 3 -8.46 27.94 64.23
N VAL A 4 -7.99 29.07 63.70
CA VAL A 4 -8.36 30.03 62.63
C VAL A 4 -7.07 30.82 62.26
N LEU A 5 -6.88 31.28 61.02
CA LEU A 5 -6.72 32.72 60.67
C LEU A 5 -6.56 33.00 59.17
N ARG A 6 -7.19 34.11 58.76
CA ARG A 6 -7.21 34.78 57.45
C ARG A 6 -5.89 35.49 57.13
N THR A 7 -5.58 35.65 55.83
CA THR A 7 -5.11 36.91 55.21
C THR A 7 -5.33 36.87 53.68
N ALA A 8 -5.28 38.05 53.05
CA ALA A 8 -5.96 38.43 51.81
C ALA A 8 -5.02 38.68 50.60
N ALA A 9 -5.66 39.06 49.47
CA ALA A 9 -5.14 39.56 48.18
C ALA A 9 -4.51 38.49 47.26
N GLY A 10 -4.78 38.39 45.96
CA GLY A 10 -5.46 39.26 45.00
C GLY A 10 -4.66 39.17 43.67
N LEU A 11 -5.32 38.77 42.57
CA LEU A 11 -5.12 39.20 41.17
C LEU A 11 -5.69 38.13 40.22
N GLY A 12 -6.76 38.49 39.51
CA GLY A 12 -7.25 37.76 38.34
C GLY A 12 -6.49 38.13 37.07
N SER A 13 -6.48 37.24 36.09
CA SER A 13 -6.16 37.57 34.70
C SER A 13 -7.25 37.03 33.79
N LEU A 14 -8.05 37.97 33.30
CA LEU A 14 -8.98 37.84 32.19
C LEU A 14 -8.20 38.29 30.94
N VAL A 15 -8.03 37.43 29.94
CA VAL A 15 -7.43 37.83 28.66
C VAL A 15 -8.57 38.23 27.71
N ALA A 16 -8.58 39.52 27.37
CA ALA A 16 -9.48 40.12 26.38
C ALA A 16 -8.94 39.91 24.96
N VAL A 17 -9.83 39.52 24.05
CA VAL A 17 -9.59 39.45 22.60
C VAL A 17 -9.84 40.83 22.01
N LEU A 18 -8.82 41.42 21.37
CA LEU A 18 -8.95 42.65 20.58
C LEU A 18 -8.95 42.31 19.09
N PHE A 19 -10.07 42.59 18.42
CA PHE A 19 -10.16 42.68 16.96
C PHE A 19 -9.72 44.09 16.53
N VAL A 20 -8.74 44.18 15.62
CA VAL A 20 -8.43 45.44 14.92
C VAL A 20 -8.80 45.26 13.45
N ALA A 21 -9.88 45.93 13.05
CA ALA A 21 -10.28 46.12 11.67
C ALA A 21 -9.53 47.34 11.10
N GLY A 22 -8.68 47.12 10.10
CA GLY A 22 -8.01 48.19 9.36
C GLY A 22 -8.73 48.46 8.05
N THR A 23 -9.51 49.54 7.99
CA THR A 23 -10.03 50.14 6.76
C THR A 23 -8.93 51.00 6.12
N MET A 24 -8.55 50.72 4.88
CA MET A 24 -7.74 51.66 4.08
C MET A 24 -8.52 52.15 2.86
N THR A 25 -8.55 53.48 2.79
CA THR A 25 -9.21 54.35 1.82
C THR A 25 -8.52 54.33 0.46
N ARG A 26 -9.33 54.41 -0.60
CA ARG A 26 -8.91 54.76 -1.95
C ARG A 26 -8.51 56.24 -1.99
N ASP A 27 -7.42 56.54 -2.67
CA ASP A 27 -7.28 57.84 -3.32
C ASP A 27 -6.55 57.69 -4.67
N ALA A 28 -7.04 58.44 -5.65
CA ALA A 28 -6.62 58.41 -7.04
C ALA A 28 -5.61 59.53 -7.33
N GLY A 29 -4.57 59.21 -8.10
CA GLY A 29 -3.63 60.18 -8.67
C GLY A 29 -2.97 59.59 -9.92
N ALA A 30 -3.16 60.25 -11.07
CA ALA A 30 -2.68 59.85 -12.39
C ALA A 30 -1.27 60.46 -12.70
N PRO A 31 -0.71 60.36 -13.92
CA PRO A 31 0.45 59.52 -14.22
C PRO A 31 1.72 60.30 -14.56
N GLY A 32 2.89 59.72 -14.23
CA GLY A 32 4.20 60.18 -14.70
C GLY A 32 4.80 59.17 -15.67
N THR A 33 4.99 59.59 -16.90
CA THR A 33 5.69 58.88 -17.98
C THR A 33 7.19 58.90 -17.75
N ASP A 34 7.86 57.75 -17.84
CA ASP A 34 9.24 57.69 -18.33
C ASP A 34 9.51 56.35 -18.99
N SER A 35 9.99 56.44 -20.22
CA SER A 35 10.27 55.38 -21.17
C SER A 35 11.74 54.94 -21.08
N VAL A 36 12.00 53.62 -20.98
CA VAL A 36 13.28 53.03 -21.40
C VAL A 36 13.01 51.70 -22.14
N ALA A 37 13.77 51.51 -23.22
CA ALA A 37 13.61 50.59 -24.34
C ALA A 37 13.79 49.07 -24.04
N PRO A 38 13.42 48.17 -24.98
CA PRO A 38 13.30 46.73 -24.73
C PRO A 38 14.63 46.00 -24.94
N GLY A 39 15.07 45.25 -23.94
CA GLY A 39 16.16 44.26 -24.05
C GLY A 39 15.58 42.89 -24.39
N GLY A 40 16.06 42.31 -25.49
CA GLY A 40 15.58 41.04 -26.04
C GLY A 40 15.67 39.86 -25.07
N ALA A 41 14.55 39.19 -24.86
CA ALA A 41 14.51 37.89 -24.21
C ALA A 41 14.97 36.82 -25.22
N VAL A 42 16.16 36.28 -25.00
CA VAL A 42 16.60 35.04 -25.65
C VAL A 42 15.70 33.93 -25.14
N ALA A 43 14.87 33.38 -26.02
CA ALA A 43 14.05 32.22 -25.72
C ALA A 43 14.98 31.02 -25.51
N ILE A 44 15.14 30.59 -24.26
CA ILE A 44 15.76 29.31 -23.92
C ILE A 44 14.79 28.23 -24.40
N PRO A 45 15.18 27.33 -25.32
CA PRO A 45 14.31 26.25 -25.75
C PRO A 45 13.94 25.39 -24.54
N LYS A 46 12.64 25.29 -24.27
CA LYS A 46 12.07 24.42 -23.23
C LYS A 46 12.45 22.98 -23.60
N ALA A 47 13.38 22.40 -22.85
CA ALA A 47 13.75 21.01 -23.00
C ALA A 47 12.48 20.15 -22.91
N PRO A 48 12.34 19.09 -23.74
CA PRO A 48 11.18 18.23 -23.68
C PRO A 48 11.04 17.65 -22.26
N ALA A 49 9.85 17.83 -21.69
CA ALA A 49 9.53 17.34 -20.36
C ALA A 49 9.76 15.83 -20.30
N ALA A 50 10.74 15.41 -19.50
CA ALA A 50 10.92 14.01 -19.19
C ALA A 50 9.72 13.54 -18.36
N SER A 51 8.84 12.75 -18.98
CA SER A 51 7.87 11.92 -18.30
C SER A 51 8.57 11.04 -17.27
N LEU A 52 7.86 10.69 -16.17
CA LEU A 52 8.29 9.61 -15.28
C LEU A 52 8.81 8.44 -16.13
N PRO A 53 9.96 7.83 -15.81
CA PRO A 53 10.48 6.73 -16.60
C PRO A 53 9.36 5.67 -16.68
N PRO A 54 8.86 5.32 -17.88
CA PRO A 54 7.82 4.33 -18.00
C PRO A 54 8.37 3.03 -17.41
N PRO A 55 7.81 2.53 -16.30
CA PRO A 55 8.39 1.37 -15.65
C PRO A 55 7.95 0.14 -16.44
N ALA A 56 8.84 -0.36 -17.32
CA ALA A 56 8.65 -1.51 -18.20
C ALA A 56 7.17 -1.73 -18.55
N ALA A 57 6.55 -0.75 -19.24
CA ALA A 57 5.35 -1.06 -19.99
C ALA A 57 5.72 -2.27 -20.85
N ARG A 58 4.87 -3.31 -20.86
CA ARG A 58 4.98 -4.42 -21.82
C ARG A 58 5.14 -3.77 -23.19
N ALA A 59 6.39 -3.63 -23.65
CA ALA A 59 6.66 -3.13 -24.98
C ALA A 59 5.98 -4.12 -25.91
N SER A 60 5.39 -3.68 -27.01
CA SER A 60 4.77 -4.60 -27.99
C SER A 60 5.74 -5.70 -28.48
N ARG A 61 7.06 -5.49 -28.38
CA ARG A 61 8.11 -6.50 -28.62
C ARG A 61 8.45 -7.40 -27.41
N ALA A 62 7.93 -7.14 -26.22
CA ALA A 62 8.02 -7.99 -25.04
C ALA A 62 6.96 -9.10 -25.07
N GLU A 63 5.78 -8.81 -25.63
CA GLU A 63 4.76 -9.82 -25.94
C GLU A 63 5.27 -10.85 -26.96
N GLU A 64 6.13 -10.46 -27.91
CA GLU A 64 6.77 -11.42 -28.84
C GLU A 64 7.79 -12.34 -28.15
N ALA A 65 8.54 -11.85 -27.15
CA ALA A 65 9.57 -12.64 -26.45
C ALA A 65 8.99 -13.57 -25.36
N CYS A 66 7.89 -13.14 -24.74
CA CYS A 66 7.14 -13.88 -23.73
C CYS A 66 5.86 -14.55 -24.30
N GLY A 67 5.72 -14.63 -25.63
CA GLY A 67 4.47 -14.99 -26.29
C GLY A 67 3.88 -16.35 -25.88
N GLY A 68 2.58 -16.33 -25.53
CA GLY A 68 1.71 -17.52 -25.50
C GLY A 68 1.70 -18.39 -24.24
N ALA A 69 2.51 -18.09 -23.21
CA ALA A 69 2.49 -18.88 -21.98
C ALA A 69 1.28 -18.54 -21.09
N VAL A 70 0.67 -19.57 -20.48
CA VAL A 70 -0.23 -19.36 -19.33
C VAL A 70 0.63 -18.83 -18.18
N GLU A 71 0.39 -17.59 -17.77
CA GLU A 71 1.15 -16.93 -16.71
C GLU A 71 0.65 -17.46 -15.34
N ARG A 72 1.21 -18.59 -14.91
CA ARG A 72 0.98 -19.18 -13.56
C ARG A 72 1.72 -18.39 -12.48
N VAL A 73 2.88 -17.83 -12.84
CA VAL A 73 3.70 -16.96 -11.99
C VAL A 73 3.84 -15.59 -12.66
N ALA A 74 3.36 -14.56 -11.98
CA ALA A 74 3.65 -13.17 -12.37
C ALA A 74 4.98 -12.72 -11.75
N LEU A 75 5.84 -12.09 -12.55
CA LEU A 75 7.19 -11.68 -12.16
C LEU A 75 7.33 -10.15 -12.18
N PHE A 76 7.91 -9.59 -11.12
CA PHE A 76 8.10 -8.15 -10.94
C PHE A 76 9.56 -7.82 -10.65
N VAL A 77 10.12 -6.82 -11.33
CA VAL A 77 11.53 -6.43 -11.20
C VAL A 77 11.68 -5.25 -10.23
N VAL A 78 12.66 -5.31 -9.32
CA VAL A 78 13.01 -4.26 -8.37
C VAL A 78 14.54 -4.06 -8.33
N PRO A 79 15.05 -2.81 -8.45
CA PRO A 79 14.32 -1.57 -8.67
C PRO A 79 13.69 -1.51 -10.07
N PHE A 80 12.76 -0.56 -10.30
CA PHE A 80 12.04 -0.47 -11.58
C PHE A 80 12.91 -0.01 -12.75
N VAL A 81 14.03 0.66 -12.46
CA VAL A 81 15.06 1.01 -13.44
C VAL A 81 16.41 0.54 -12.88
N PRO A 82 16.74 -0.75 -13.03
CA PRO A 82 18.01 -1.28 -12.57
C PRO A 82 19.17 -0.72 -13.39
N ARG A 83 20.37 -0.71 -12.81
CA ARG A 83 21.59 -0.20 -13.45
C ARG A 83 22.65 -1.27 -13.53
N ALA A 84 23.52 -1.13 -14.53
CA ALA A 84 24.61 -2.06 -14.74
C ALA A 84 25.49 -2.15 -13.48
N GLY A 85 25.73 -3.38 -13.02
CA GLY A 85 26.51 -3.65 -11.81
C GLY A 85 25.75 -3.58 -10.48
N GLU A 86 24.52 -3.06 -10.46
CA GLU A 86 23.69 -3.03 -9.24
C GLU A 86 22.87 -4.34 -9.10
N PRO A 87 22.55 -4.77 -7.86
CA PRO A 87 21.72 -5.94 -7.63
C PRO A 87 20.29 -5.72 -8.15
N VAL A 88 19.71 -6.77 -8.74
CA VAL A 88 18.33 -6.80 -9.22
C VAL A 88 17.59 -7.93 -8.51
N ARG A 89 16.43 -7.59 -7.95
CA ARG A 89 15.51 -8.57 -7.36
C ARG A 89 14.35 -8.79 -8.31
N LEU A 90 13.97 -10.05 -8.52
CA LEU A 90 12.69 -10.39 -9.10
C LEU A 90 11.80 -10.98 -8.01
N ILE A 91 10.55 -10.54 -7.98
CA ILE A 91 9.51 -11.04 -7.10
C ILE A 91 8.54 -11.84 -7.95
N GLY A 92 8.44 -13.15 -7.69
CA GLY A 92 7.43 -14.01 -8.28
C GLY A 92 6.22 -14.13 -7.36
N VAL A 93 5.01 -14.12 -7.92
CA VAL A 93 3.77 -14.38 -7.16
C VAL A 93 2.87 -15.36 -7.90
N SER A 94 2.18 -16.19 -7.13
CA SER A 94 1.21 -17.19 -7.63
C SER A 94 0.02 -17.31 -6.67
N ARG A 95 -1.11 -17.78 -7.19
CA ARG A 95 -2.30 -18.14 -6.38
C ARG A 95 -2.33 -19.60 -5.99
N GLU A 96 -1.50 -20.41 -6.60
CA GLU A 96 -1.39 -21.83 -6.34
C GLU A 96 -0.01 -22.15 -5.76
N PRO A 97 0.08 -23.17 -4.89
CA PRO A 97 1.36 -23.68 -4.44
C PRO A 97 2.11 -24.24 -5.64
N LEU A 98 3.40 -23.92 -5.72
CA LEU A 98 4.29 -24.42 -6.77
C LEU A 98 5.50 -25.06 -6.11
N GLU A 99 5.92 -26.20 -6.67
CA GLU A 99 7.21 -26.80 -6.37
C GLU A 99 8.36 -25.84 -6.71
N PRO A 100 9.55 -26.02 -6.12
CA PRO A 100 10.71 -25.20 -6.42
C PRO A 100 10.96 -25.09 -7.93
N PHE A 101 11.04 -23.85 -8.41
CA PHE A 101 11.29 -23.53 -9.82
C PHE A 101 12.48 -22.59 -9.96
N VAL A 102 12.92 -22.39 -11.20
CA VAL A 102 14.14 -21.64 -11.51
C VAL A 102 13.82 -20.48 -12.43
N LEU A 103 14.73 -19.51 -12.45
CA LEU A 103 14.73 -18.42 -13.42
C LEU A 103 15.78 -18.71 -14.49
N GLU A 104 15.39 -18.63 -15.75
CA GLU A 104 16.23 -18.92 -16.92
C GLU A 104 16.27 -17.74 -17.88
N GLU A 105 17.43 -17.50 -18.50
CA GLU A 105 17.61 -16.54 -19.59
C GLU A 105 18.46 -17.18 -20.69
N GLY A 106 17.99 -17.11 -21.94
CA GLY A 106 18.67 -17.73 -23.07
C GLY A 106 18.83 -19.27 -22.96
N GLY A 107 17.95 -19.93 -22.20
CA GLY A 107 18.04 -21.38 -21.93
C GLY A 107 19.05 -21.77 -20.84
N ARG A 108 19.62 -20.79 -20.13
CA ARG A 108 20.53 -21.01 -19.00
C ARG A 108 19.85 -20.59 -17.71
N ARG A 109 19.94 -21.43 -16.67
CA ARG A 109 19.56 -21.07 -15.31
C ARG A 109 20.41 -19.89 -14.81
N ILE A 110 19.75 -18.84 -14.35
CA ILE A 110 20.36 -17.63 -13.80
C ILE A 110 20.10 -17.45 -12.30
N ALA A 111 19.01 -18.00 -11.76
CA ALA A 111 18.72 -17.98 -10.33
C ALA A 111 17.83 -19.16 -9.89
N ALA A 112 17.89 -19.48 -8.59
CA ALA A 112 16.92 -20.33 -7.92
C ALA A 112 15.84 -19.46 -7.25
N ALA A 113 14.61 -19.94 -7.16
CA ALA A 113 13.58 -19.28 -6.37
C ALA A 113 13.85 -19.46 -4.87
N GLU A 114 13.92 -18.37 -4.11
CA GLU A 114 13.83 -18.39 -2.65
C GLU A 114 12.36 -18.22 -2.25
N ALA A 115 11.72 -19.30 -1.80
CA ALA A 115 10.31 -19.29 -1.42
C ALA A 115 10.07 -18.54 -0.09
N TRP A 116 8.98 -17.79 -0.02
CA TRP A 116 8.57 -17.07 1.18
C TRP A 116 7.43 -17.79 1.90
N GLY A 117 7.78 -18.58 2.93
CA GLY A 117 6.84 -19.15 3.90
C GLY A 117 5.70 -20.00 3.31
N PRO A 118 4.72 -20.40 4.14
CA PRO A 118 3.61 -21.27 3.72
C PRO A 118 2.49 -20.54 2.95
N GLY A 119 2.62 -19.25 2.68
CA GLY A 119 1.73 -18.48 1.79
C GLY A 119 1.29 -17.13 2.36
N PRO A 120 0.99 -16.10 1.54
CA PRO A 120 0.75 -16.14 0.09
C PRO A 120 2.00 -16.51 -0.70
N TYR A 121 1.84 -17.28 -1.80
CA TYR A 121 2.97 -17.84 -2.52
C TYR A 121 3.75 -16.75 -3.23
N GLY A 122 4.92 -16.44 -2.66
CA GLY A 122 5.86 -15.46 -3.18
C GLY A 122 7.27 -16.03 -3.21
N TRP A 123 8.06 -15.58 -4.18
CA TRP A 123 9.45 -15.98 -4.34
C TRP A 123 10.33 -14.78 -4.63
N GLU A 124 11.57 -14.82 -4.13
CA GLU A 124 12.63 -13.90 -4.51
C GLU A 124 13.63 -14.57 -5.45
N PHE A 125 14.09 -13.82 -6.45
CA PHE A 125 15.29 -14.15 -7.22
C PHE A 125 16.25 -12.98 -7.11
N ARG A 126 17.49 -13.23 -6.70
CA ARG A 126 18.55 -12.22 -6.66
C ARG A 126 19.49 -12.42 -7.83
N LEU A 127 19.66 -11.37 -8.63
CA LEU A 127 20.57 -11.30 -9.76
C LEU A 127 21.62 -10.23 -9.48
N GLU A 128 22.88 -10.61 -9.55
CA GLU A 128 24.01 -9.73 -9.26
C GLU A 128 24.74 -9.34 -10.55
N GLY A 129 25.16 -8.07 -10.64
CA GLY A 129 26.11 -7.65 -11.67
C GLY A 129 25.60 -7.74 -13.12
N LEU A 130 24.30 -7.51 -13.35
CA LEU A 130 23.74 -7.54 -14.70
C LEU A 130 24.35 -6.46 -15.60
N PRO A 131 24.72 -6.75 -16.86
CA PRO A 131 25.15 -5.74 -17.81
C PRO A 131 23.99 -4.86 -18.28
N ALA A 132 24.32 -3.65 -18.75
CA ALA A 132 23.35 -2.78 -19.41
C ALA A 132 22.75 -3.46 -20.65
N GLY A 133 21.49 -3.14 -20.95
CA GLY A 133 20.77 -3.69 -22.09
C GLY A 133 19.45 -4.36 -21.71
N ARG A 134 18.86 -5.07 -22.66
CA ARG A 134 17.57 -5.74 -22.50
C ARG A 134 17.79 -7.17 -22.01
N HIS A 135 17.01 -7.55 -21.00
CA HIS A 135 17.00 -8.88 -20.40
C HIS A 135 15.62 -9.51 -20.53
N VAL A 136 15.58 -10.83 -20.69
CA VAL A 136 14.34 -11.62 -20.77
C VAL A 136 14.53 -12.89 -19.98
N ALA A 137 13.76 -13.05 -18.91
CA ALA A 137 13.82 -14.22 -18.05
C ALA A 137 12.48 -14.96 -18.02
N ARG A 138 12.57 -16.29 -17.91
CA ARG A 138 11.43 -17.19 -17.78
C ARG A 138 11.52 -17.93 -16.44
N ALA A 139 10.40 -17.96 -15.72
CA ALA A 139 10.24 -18.90 -14.62
C ALA A 139 9.86 -20.26 -15.20
N ALA A 140 10.57 -21.32 -14.81
CA ALA A 140 10.31 -22.68 -15.29
C ALA A 140 10.53 -23.72 -14.20
N THR A 141 9.73 -24.79 -14.21
CA THR A 141 9.94 -25.94 -13.33
C THR A 141 11.29 -26.61 -13.60
N ALA A 142 11.76 -27.49 -12.72
CA ALA A 142 12.97 -28.28 -12.97
C ALA A 142 12.90 -29.12 -14.26
N GLY A 143 11.69 -29.48 -14.71
CA GLY A 143 11.44 -30.18 -15.99
C GLY A 143 11.35 -29.27 -17.21
N GLY A 144 11.53 -27.95 -17.06
CA GLY A 144 11.49 -26.98 -18.15
C GLY A 144 10.08 -26.53 -18.55
N GLU A 145 9.05 -26.84 -17.76
CA GLU A 145 7.70 -26.31 -17.99
C GLU A 145 7.66 -24.80 -17.70
N PRO A 146 7.21 -23.95 -18.65
CA PRO A 146 7.15 -22.52 -18.43
C PRO A 146 6.03 -22.14 -17.44
N LEU A 147 6.38 -21.34 -16.44
CA LEU A 147 5.46 -20.84 -15.40
C LEU A 147 5.16 -19.35 -15.55
N GLY A 148 6.11 -18.58 -16.08
CA GLY A 148 6.00 -17.13 -16.20
C GLY A 148 7.14 -16.53 -17.01
N CYS A 149 7.00 -15.28 -17.44
CA CYS A 149 8.01 -14.59 -18.23
C CYS A 149 8.01 -13.08 -17.95
N VAL A 150 9.20 -12.49 -17.91
CA VAL A 150 9.38 -11.05 -17.73
C VAL A 150 10.52 -10.54 -18.59
N SER A 151 10.35 -9.33 -19.10
CA SER A 151 11.42 -8.61 -19.79
C SER A 151 11.61 -7.24 -19.15
N TRP A 152 12.85 -6.82 -19.00
CA TRP A 152 13.21 -5.50 -18.47
C TRP A 152 14.47 -4.97 -19.15
N SER A 153 14.77 -3.70 -18.88
CA SER A 153 15.99 -3.05 -19.35
C SER A 153 16.83 -2.64 -18.15
N VAL A 154 18.13 -2.90 -18.23
CA VAL A 154 19.14 -2.42 -17.30
C VAL A 154 19.80 -1.19 -17.93
N ALA A 155 19.75 -0.06 -17.23
CA ALA A 155 20.35 1.19 -17.65
C ALA A 155 21.89 1.15 -17.52
N GLU A 156 22.55 2.04 -18.24
CA GLU A 156 23.99 2.28 -18.05
C GLU A 156 24.30 2.70 -16.61
N ALA A 157 25.45 2.29 -16.08
CA ALA A 157 25.87 2.63 -14.71
C ALA A 157 25.93 4.16 -14.49
N ALA A 158 26.33 4.91 -15.52
CA ALA A 158 26.44 6.37 -15.50
C ALA A 158 25.11 7.11 -15.72
N ALA A 159 23.99 6.41 -15.92
CA ALA A 159 22.69 7.07 -16.10
C ALA A 159 22.35 7.95 -14.89
N GLU A 160 21.68 9.08 -15.10
CA GLU A 160 21.24 9.96 -14.01
C GLU A 160 19.96 9.42 -13.35
N ARG A 161 19.83 9.53 -12.01
CA ARG A 161 18.59 9.19 -11.29
C ARG A 161 17.72 10.45 -11.23
N SER A 162 16.80 10.61 -12.18
CA SER A 162 15.85 11.72 -12.12
C SER A 162 14.74 11.42 -11.12
N ARG A 163 14.58 12.33 -10.15
CA ARG A 163 13.52 12.35 -9.15
C ARG A 163 12.44 13.38 -9.49
N ALA A 164 12.42 13.92 -10.70
CA ALA A 164 11.40 14.89 -11.12
C ALA A 164 10.07 14.18 -11.39
N ALA A 165 9.00 14.58 -10.69
CA ALA A 165 7.65 14.19 -11.06
C ALA A 165 7.15 15.06 -12.22
N ALA A 166 6.56 14.42 -13.23
CA ALA A 166 5.80 15.11 -14.27
C ALA A 166 4.34 15.29 -13.81
N GLY A 167 3.78 16.47 -14.07
CA GLY A 167 2.36 16.78 -13.88
C GLY A 167 1.98 17.33 -12.51
N ASP A 168 0.71 17.73 -12.40
CA ASP A 168 0.18 18.51 -11.28
C ASP A 168 -0.45 17.65 -10.19
N VAL A 169 -0.60 16.34 -10.42
CA VAL A 169 -1.24 15.40 -9.48
C VAL A 169 -0.24 14.79 -8.49
N VAL A 170 -0.73 14.10 -7.43
CA VAL A 170 0.17 13.45 -6.44
C VAL A 170 1.05 12.39 -7.11
N TRP A 171 0.43 11.50 -7.88
CA TRP A 171 1.12 10.66 -8.86
C TRP A 171 0.17 10.31 -10.01
N PRO A 172 0.66 10.27 -11.26
CA PRO A 172 -0.16 9.85 -12.39
C PRO A 172 -0.42 8.34 -12.35
N VAL A 173 -1.53 7.94 -12.96
CA VAL A 173 -1.86 6.52 -13.10
C VAL A 173 -1.13 5.95 -14.32
N ALA A 174 -0.23 5.01 -14.07
CA ALA A 174 0.55 4.30 -15.09
C ALA A 174 0.09 2.84 -15.26
N ARG A 175 -0.63 2.30 -14.27
CA ARG A 175 -1.06 0.89 -14.23
C ARG A 175 -2.47 0.76 -13.65
N ALA A 176 -3.07 -0.41 -13.80
CA ALA A 176 -4.38 -0.72 -13.23
C ALA A 176 -4.26 -1.85 -12.20
N TRP A 177 -5.15 -1.83 -11.19
CA TRP A 177 -5.33 -2.97 -10.31
C TRP A 177 -5.73 -4.21 -11.12
N SER A 178 -5.03 -5.31 -10.89
CA SER A 178 -5.24 -6.61 -11.52
C SER A 178 -4.90 -7.71 -10.53
N ALA A 179 -5.27 -8.95 -10.86
CA ALA A 179 -4.97 -10.12 -10.03
C ALA A 179 -3.49 -10.19 -9.60
N PRO A 180 -2.50 -10.07 -10.52
CA PRO A 180 -1.08 -10.03 -10.14
C PRO A 180 -0.70 -8.91 -9.17
N PHE A 181 -1.25 -7.70 -9.32
CA PHE A 181 -0.94 -6.58 -8.41
C PHE A 181 -1.58 -6.75 -7.04
N GLU A 182 -2.76 -7.38 -6.96
CA GLU A 182 -3.42 -7.71 -5.69
C GLU A 182 -2.67 -8.83 -4.96
N ASP A 183 -2.16 -9.80 -5.71
CA ASP A 183 -1.34 -10.90 -5.17
C ASP A 183 0.03 -10.36 -4.70
N LEU A 184 0.67 -9.49 -5.49
CA LEU A 184 1.90 -8.80 -5.08
C LEU A 184 1.71 -7.90 -3.87
N TYR A 185 0.59 -7.17 -3.77
CA TYR A 185 0.26 -6.39 -2.58
C TYR A 185 0.18 -7.29 -1.34
N SER A 186 -0.49 -8.44 -1.46
CA SER A 186 -0.60 -9.41 -0.37
C SER A 186 0.77 -9.94 0.06
N VAL A 187 1.58 -10.41 -0.89
CA VAL A 187 2.94 -10.90 -0.61
C VAL A 187 3.83 -9.82 -0.01
N TRP A 188 3.73 -8.57 -0.49
CA TRP A 188 4.48 -7.44 0.06
C TRP A 188 4.09 -7.15 1.52
N VAL A 189 2.79 -7.13 1.85
CA VAL A 189 2.32 -6.96 3.25
C VAL A 189 2.87 -8.07 4.14
N ALA A 190 2.83 -9.31 3.65
CA ALA A 190 3.36 -10.47 4.37
C ALA A 190 4.84 -10.33 4.68
N ARG A 191 5.64 -9.98 3.68
CA ARG A 191 7.08 -9.84 3.84
C ARG A 191 7.46 -8.65 4.72
N LEU A 192 6.75 -7.52 4.57
CA LEU A 192 6.96 -6.31 5.34
C LEU A 192 6.78 -6.56 6.85
N PHE A 193 5.74 -7.33 7.21
CA PHE A 193 5.39 -7.67 8.59
C PHE A 193 5.70 -9.12 8.95
N ALA A 194 6.67 -9.74 8.27
CA ALA A 194 7.11 -11.08 8.61
C ALA A 194 7.62 -11.09 10.06
N VAL A 195 7.11 -12.03 10.85
CA VAL A 195 7.45 -12.20 12.26
C VAL A 195 8.42 -13.38 12.35
N PRO A 196 9.71 -13.12 12.65
CA PRO A 196 10.66 -14.21 12.86
C PRO A 196 10.25 -15.12 14.01
N GLU A 197 10.73 -16.35 13.99
CA GLU A 197 10.57 -17.27 15.12
C GLU A 197 11.13 -16.62 16.41
N GLY A 198 10.43 -16.79 17.53
CA GLY A 198 10.79 -16.18 18.81
C GLY A 198 10.58 -14.66 18.90
N PHE A 199 9.99 -14.01 17.89
CA PHE A 199 9.66 -12.60 17.97
C PHE A 199 8.42 -12.35 18.84
N HIS A 200 8.62 -11.64 19.95
CA HIS A 200 7.56 -11.28 20.90
C HIS A 200 7.29 -9.77 20.98
N GLY A 201 8.02 -8.96 20.20
CA GLY A 201 7.96 -7.50 20.24
C GLY A 201 6.94 -6.87 19.29
N GLY A 202 6.85 -5.54 19.34
CA GLY A 202 6.28 -4.73 18.25
C GLY A 202 7.36 -4.33 17.26
N TRP A 203 6.96 -3.91 16.06
CA TRP A 203 7.86 -3.20 15.16
C TRP A 203 8.06 -1.76 15.60
N HIS A 204 9.14 -1.15 15.12
CA HIS A 204 9.34 0.29 15.19
C HIS A 204 8.20 1.03 14.46
N ARG A 205 8.22 2.37 14.51
CA ARG A 205 7.23 3.19 13.81
C ARG A 205 7.11 2.81 12.33
N LEU A 206 5.93 2.94 11.73
CA LEU A 206 5.67 2.46 10.36
C LEU A 206 6.74 2.88 9.32
N HIS A 207 7.16 4.15 9.30
CA HIS A 207 8.24 4.59 8.41
C HIS A 207 9.56 3.85 8.59
N ALA A 208 9.90 3.40 9.80
CA ALA A 208 11.11 2.62 10.04
C ALA A 208 10.98 1.20 9.46
N VAL A 209 9.76 0.65 9.39
CA VAL A 209 9.49 -0.62 8.71
C VAL A 209 9.68 -0.47 7.18
N PHE A 210 9.24 0.64 6.59
CA PHE A 210 9.49 0.92 5.16
C PHE A 210 10.98 1.12 4.84
N ARG A 211 11.76 1.67 5.78
CA ARG A 211 13.20 1.91 5.64
C ARG A 211 14.08 0.68 5.81
N ASP A 212 13.53 -0.45 6.25
CA ASP A 212 14.29 -1.68 6.43
C ASP A 212 14.34 -2.46 5.11
N PRO A 213 15.45 -2.47 4.35
CA PRO A 213 15.55 -3.16 3.06
C PRO A 213 15.46 -4.68 3.17
N ALA A 214 15.66 -5.24 4.38
CA ALA A 214 15.50 -6.68 4.61
C ALA A 214 14.02 -7.08 4.73
N ARG A 215 13.14 -6.15 5.14
CA ARG A 215 11.69 -6.36 5.26
C ARG A 215 10.92 -5.82 4.06
N ASN A 216 11.23 -4.60 3.65
CA ASN A 216 10.57 -3.95 2.54
C ASN A 216 11.24 -4.34 1.22
N VAL A 217 10.71 -5.37 0.58
CA VAL A 217 11.19 -5.82 -0.75
C VAL A 217 11.01 -4.77 -1.85
N LEU A 218 10.23 -3.71 -1.59
CA LEU A 218 10.07 -2.54 -2.46
C LEU A 218 10.90 -1.34 -2.01
N HIS A 219 11.84 -1.53 -1.08
CA HIS A 219 12.74 -0.49 -0.61
C HIS A 219 13.53 0.11 -1.78
N ASP A 220 13.43 1.43 -1.94
CA ASP A 220 14.07 2.22 -3.00
C ASP A 220 13.74 1.68 -4.41
N ALA A 221 12.53 1.12 -4.60
CA ALA A 221 12.12 0.59 -5.88
C ALA A 221 12.08 1.64 -7.00
N LEU A 222 11.90 2.92 -6.67
CA LEU A 222 11.95 4.04 -7.63
C LEU A 222 13.39 4.49 -7.92
N GLY A 223 14.36 4.08 -7.09
CA GLY A 223 15.74 4.54 -7.16
C GLY A 223 15.88 6.01 -6.78
N TRP A 224 15.02 6.53 -5.91
CA TRP A 224 15.00 7.94 -5.52
C TRP A 224 15.55 8.18 -4.12
N ASP A 225 16.05 7.14 -3.46
CA ASP A 225 16.30 7.09 -2.02
C ASP A 225 15.02 7.42 -1.21
N GLU A 226 13.84 7.07 -1.75
CA GLU A 226 12.57 7.46 -1.17
C GLU A 226 12.25 6.75 0.15
N ASP A 227 12.81 5.55 0.33
CA ASP A 227 12.73 4.77 1.57
C ASP A 227 14.01 4.90 2.40
N GLY A 228 14.90 5.83 2.07
CA GLY A 228 16.14 6.04 2.81
C GLY A 228 15.96 6.74 4.16
N THR A 229 17.09 7.12 4.75
CA THR A 229 17.08 8.05 5.88
C THR A 229 16.98 9.47 5.35
N ALA A 230 15.98 10.24 5.80
CA ALA A 230 15.91 11.67 5.48
C ALA A 230 17.26 12.33 5.83
N SER A 231 17.91 12.94 4.83
CA SER A 231 19.15 13.66 5.06
C SER A 231 18.91 14.88 5.95
N ALA A 232 19.98 15.46 6.50
CA ALA A 232 19.95 16.74 7.19
C ALA A 232 19.24 17.85 6.35
N ARG A 233 18.85 18.96 7.00
CA ARG A 233 18.15 20.11 6.39
C ARG A 233 18.70 20.41 4.99
N GLY A 234 17.87 20.18 3.96
CA GLY A 234 18.17 20.53 2.57
C GLY A 234 18.49 19.39 1.61
N GLY A 235 18.59 18.13 2.05
CA GLY A 235 18.68 17.01 1.09
C GLY A 235 17.34 16.27 0.86
N PRO A 236 17.36 15.16 0.10
CA PRO A 236 16.16 14.55 -0.46
C PRO A 236 15.18 14.09 0.63
N ALA A 237 13.88 14.30 0.37
CA ALA A 237 12.86 13.80 1.29
C ALA A 237 12.86 12.26 1.30
N ALA A 238 12.70 11.67 2.48
CA ALA A 238 12.33 10.27 2.61
C ALA A 238 10.86 10.17 3.04
N ILE A 239 10.26 8.99 2.89
CA ILE A 239 8.91 8.72 3.34
C ILE A 239 8.83 8.83 4.87
N ARG A 240 7.77 9.49 5.34
CA ARG A 240 7.52 9.79 6.76
C ARG A 240 6.20 9.21 7.28
N ALA A 241 5.71 8.17 6.62
CA ALA A 241 4.45 7.52 6.95
C ALA A 241 4.31 7.23 8.45
N ARG A 242 3.17 7.64 8.99
CA ARG A 242 2.69 7.33 10.34
C ARG A 242 1.25 6.86 10.17
N ALA A 243 0.87 5.91 10.99
CA ALA A 243 -0.47 5.37 10.98
C ALA A 243 -0.86 4.88 12.38
N ASP A 244 -2.11 5.10 12.76
CA ASP A 244 -2.82 4.37 13.78
C ASP A 244 -3.63 3.21 13.15
N CYS A 245 -4.53 2.60 13.91
CA CYS A 245 -5.31 1.48 13.41
C CYS A 245 -6.25 1.87 12.25
N GLY A 246 -6.80 3.09 12.26
CA GLY A 246 -7.78 3.57 11.29
C GLY A 246 -7.19 3.84 9.91
N ASP A 247 -5.98 4.38 9.86
CA ASP A 247 -5.32 4.81 8.62
C ASP A 247 -4.21 3.85 8.15
N LEU A 248 -3.80 2.85 8.94
CA LEU A 248 -2.81 1.84 8.54
C LEU A 248 -3.18 1.11 7.24
N PRO A 249 -4.40 0.57 7.07
CA PRO A 249 -4.77 -0.11 5.82
C PRO A 249 -4.64 0.82 4.61
N TYR A 250 -5.07 2.07 4.75
CA TYR A 250 -5.03 3.06 3.67
C TYR A 250 -3.62 3.54 3.36
N THR A 251 -2.78 3.70 4.38
CA THR A 251 -1.38 4.11 4.24
C THR A 251 -0.58 3.04 3.51
N LEU A 252 -0.77 1.75 3.85
CA LEU A 252 -0.15 0.62 3.14
C LEU A 252 -0.59 0.57 1.67
N ARG A 253 -1.91 0.69 1.43
CA ARG A 253 -2.48 0.67 0.07
C ARG A 253 -2.01 1.87 -0.76
N ALA A 254 -1.94 3.07 -0.18
CA ALA A 254 -1.44 4.27 -0.82
C ALA A 254 0.04 4.19 -1.17
N TYR A 255 0.87 3.68 -0.25
CA TYR A 255 2.29 3.45 -0.49
C TYR A 255 2.50 2.52 -1.68
N PHE A 256 1.85 1.36 -1.67
CA PHE A 256 1.97 0.39 -2.75
C PHE A 256 1.45 0.96 -4.08
N ALA A 257 0.30 1.65 -4.05
CA ALA A 257 -0.27 2.27 -5.24
C ALA A 257 0.64 3.37 -5.82
N TRP A 258 1.27 4.18 -4.98
CA TRP A 258 2.20 5.23 -5.39
C TRP A 258 3.44 4.64 -6.05
N LYS A 259 4.06 3.60 -5.46
CA LYS A 259 5.21 2.90 -6.07
C LYS A 259 4.89 2.40 -7.47
N PHE A 260 3.75 1.74 -7.64
CA PHE A 260 3.40 1.11 -8.92
C PHE A 260 2.64 2.03 -9.89
N GLY A 261 2.32 3.27 -9.50
CA GLY A 261 1.48 4.17 -10.29
C GLY A 261 0.07 3.62 -10.50
N LEU A 262 -0.48 2.94 -9.50
CA LEU A 262 -1.85 2.42 -9.50
C LEU A 262 -2.83 3.53 -9.08
N PRO A 263 -4.09 3.48 -9.53
CA PRO A 263 -5.11 4.40 -9.03
C PRO A 263 -5.37 4.16 -7.55
N PHE A 264 -5.58 5.25 -6.82
CA PHE A 264 -5.90 5.24 -5.40
C PHE A 264 -7.04 6.22 -5.11
N ARG A 265 -8.00 5.73 -4.34
CA ARG A 265 -9.19 6.46 -3.90
C ARG A 265 -9.47 6.03 -2.46
N PHE A 266 -9.98 6.97 -1.67
CA PHE A 266 -10.64 6.68 -0.41
C PHE A 266 -11.81 7.64 -0.19
N GLN A 267 -12.73 7.22 0.66
CA GLN A 267 -13.88 7.98 1.10
C GLN A 267 -13.65 8.56 2.49
N ARG A 268 -14.06 9.82 2.66
CA ARG A 268 -14.31 10.37 3.99
C ARG A 268 -15.73 10.03 4.37
N CYS A 269 -15.86 9.48 5.57
CA CYS A 269 -17.14 9.04 6.09
C CYS A 269 -17.33 9.61 7.49
N ASN A 270 -18.59 9.74 7.91
CA ASN A 270 -18.91 10.03 9.30
C ASN A 270 -18.61 8.78 10.16
N ARG A 271 -18.76 8.88 11.49
CA ARG A 271 -18.53 7.72 12.36
C ARG A 271 -19.69 6.72 12.38
N GLY A 272 -20.88 7.15 11.97
CA GLY A 272 -22.09 6.35 12.04
C GLY A 272 -22.32 5.72 13.42
N ASN A 273 -23.01 4.58 13.43
CA ASN A 273 -23.08 3.68 14.57
C ASN A 273 -22.87 2.23 14.11
N ALA A 274 -22.74 1.28 15.04
CA ALA A 274 -22.44 -0.10 14.68
C ALA A 274 -23.53 -0.76 13.81
N LEU A 275 -24.80 -0.38 13.97
CA LEU A 275 -25.93 -1.00 13.27
C LEU A 275 -26.12 -0.45 11.85
N VAL A 276 -26.08 0.87 11.70
CA VAL A 276 -26.34 1.56 10.43
C VAL A 276 -25.07 1.71 9.60
N GLY A 277 -23.92 1.71 10.26
CA GLY A 277 -22.62 1.93 9.63
C GLY A 277 -22.29 3.40 9.40
N ALA A 278 -21.09 3.64 8.89
CA ALA A 278 -20.63 4.97 8.48
C ALA A 278 -21.24 5.36 7.12
N GLU A 279 -21.57 6.64 6.96
CA GLU A 279 -22.02 7.20 5.68
C GLU A 279 -20.90 8.06 5.09
N CYS A 280 -20.56 7.78 3.83
CA CYS A 280 -19.47 8.41 3.11
C CYS A 280 -19.96 9.61 2.28
N TYR A 281 -19.24 10.72 2.34
CA TYR A 281 -19.73 12.01 1.83
C TYR A 281 -18.71 12.78 0.96
N GLU A 282 -17.44 12.36 0.93
CA GLU A 282 -16.42 13.03 0.12
C GLU A 282 -15.40 12.01 -0.39
N GLU A 283 -15.23 11.99 -1.71
CA GLU A 283 -14.20 11.19 -2.37
C GLU A 283 -12.87 11.95 -2.45
N ARG A 284 -11.77 11.24 -2.23
CA ARG A 284 -10.40 11.75 -2.46
C ARG A 284 -9.60 10.74 -3.26
N THR A 285 -8.76 11.24 -4.16
CA THR A 285 -7.97 10.41 -5.08
C THR A 285 -6.54 10.90 -5.20
N ASN A 286 -5.65 10.07 -5.76
CA ASN A 286 -4.28 10.45 -6.09
C ASN A 286 -4.17 11.46 -7.24
N LEU A 287 -5.26 11.68 -7.98
CA LEU A 287 -5.34 12.62 -9.12
C LEU A 287 -5.63 14.07 -8.70
N THR A 288 -5.64 14.36 -7.40
CA THR A 288 -5.77 15.74 -6.91
C THR A 288 -4.57 16.61 -7.28
N ASP A 289 -4.83 17.85 -7.68
CA ASP A 289 -3.84 18.90 -7.95
C ASP A 289 -3.49 19.75 -6.70
N ARG A 290 -4.12 19.46 -5.56
CA ARG A 290 -3.94 20.17 -4.27
C ARG A 290 -2.48 20.38 -3.89
N PHE A 291 -1.60 19.47 -4.32
CA PHE A 291 -0.18 19.43 -3.98
C PHE A 291 0.74 19.72 -5.17
N ALA A 292 0.22 20.28 -6.27
CA ALA A 292 0.97 20.59 -7.49
C ALA A 292 2.18 21.50 -7.24
N SER A 293 2.09 22.40 -6.25
CA SER A 293 3.18 23.31 -5.86
C SER A 293 4.39 22.60 -5.22
N VAL A 294 4.25 21.34 -4.82
CA VAL A 294 5.33 20.53 -4.24
C VAL A 294 6.08 19.84 -5.37
N ALA A 295 7.29 20.32 -5.68
CA ALA A 295 8.09 19.82 -6.80
C ALA A 295 8.64 18.40 -6.58
N ASP A 296 9.09 18.08 -5.37
CA ASP A 296 9.64 16.76 -5.04
C ASP A 296 8.51 15.72 -4.90
N PRO A 297 8.47 14.64 -5.69
CA PRO A 297 7.40 13.64 -5.66
C PRO A 297 7.26 12.93 -4.32
N VAL A 298 8.36 12.67 -3.61
CA VAL A 298 8.30 12.00 -2.31
C VAL A 298 7.72 12.94 -1.25
N GLU A 299 8.13 14.21 -1.26
CA GLU A 299 7.49 15.23 -0.42
C GLU A 299 6.02 15.41 -0.78
N ARG A 300 5.67 15.41 -2.07
CA ARG A 300 4.27 15.49 -2.54
C ARG A 300 3.44 14.33 -1.99
N PHE A 301 3.97 13.11 -2.05
CA PHE A 301 3.35 11.91 -1.47
C PHE A 301 3.22 12.02 0.06
N ASN A 302 4.26 12.47 0.76
CA ASN A 302 4.19 12.69 2.21
C ASN A 302 3.09 13.70 2.57
N ARG A 303 2.96 14.82 1.84
CA ARG A 303 1.90 15.81 2.05
C ARG A 303 0.52 15.23 1.79
N PHE A 304 0.37 14.39 0.78
CA PHE A 304 -0.88 13.67 0.53
C PHE A 304 -1.26 12.76 1.71
N LEU A 305 -0.32 11.98 2.25
CA LEU A 305 -0.59 11.16 3.43
C LEU A 305 -0.96 12.03 4.65
N GLU A 306 -0.12 13.00 4.98
CA GLU A 306 -0.21 13.84 6.19
C GLU A 306 -1.47 14.74 6.18
N ALA A 307 -1.84 15.29 5.03
CA ALA A 307 -2.94 16.25 4.93
C ALA A 307 -4.28 15.62 4.49
N TRP A 308 -4.24 14.49 3.78
CA TRP A 308 -5.46 13.89 3.20
C TRP A 308 -5.78 12.51 3.76
N VAL A 309 -4.86 11.54 3.68
CA VAL A 309 -5.18 10.16 4.07
C VAL A 309 -5.37 10.05 5.58
N VAL A 310 -4.31 10.34 6.36
CA VAL A 310 -4.30 10.22 7.83
C VAL A 310 -5.48 10.94 8.50
N PRO A 311 -5.76 12.24 8.23
CA PRO A 311 -6.91 12.92 8.85
C PRO A 311 -8.25 12.62 8.17
N GLY A 312 -8.25 11.97 7.00
CA GLY A 312 -9.45 11.73 6.20
C GLY A 312 -10.18 10.43 6.53
N VAL A 313 -9.48 9.46 7.11
CA VAL A 313 -10.03 8.15 7.49
C VAL A 313 -9.90 7.91 9.00
N HIS A 314 -10.69 6.95 9.50
CA HIS A 314 -10.67 6.52 10.90
C HIS A 314 -11.20 5.08 11.01
N SER A 315 -11.11 4.47 12.19
CA SER A 315 -11.55 3.08 12.42
C SER A 315 -13.06 2.83 12.16
N ALA A 316 -13.86 3.88 12.01
CA ALA A 316 -15.26 3.78 11.60
C ALA A 316 -15.48 3.83 10.08
N THR A 317 -14.51 4.28 9.29
CA THR A 317 -14.63 4.44 7.84
C THR A 317 -15.01 3.12 7.14
N PRO A 318 -14.39 1.97 7.46
CA PRO A 318 -14.78 0.70 6.83
C PRO A 318 -16.00 0.03 7.49
N ARG A 319 -16.65 0.65 8.49
CA ARG A 319 -17.87 0.11 9.14
C ARG A 319 -19.11 0.39 8.31
N THR A 320 -19.06 0.14 7.02
CA THR A 320 -20.17 0.26 6.05
C THR A 320 -20.97 -1.04 5.95
N LEU A 321 -22.19 -0.97 5.44
CA LEU A 321 -23.00 -2.15 5.14
C LEU A 321 -22.44 -2.91 3.93
N PRO A 322 -22.72 -4.23 3.81
CA PRO A 322 -22.26 -5.05 2.68
C PRO A 322 -22.65 -4.49 1.30
N GLU A 323 -23.88 -4.00 1.20
CA GLU A 323 -24.50 -3.43 0.01
C GLU A 323 -24.07 -1.99 -0.31
N ASP A 324 -23.24 -1.36 0.53
CA ASP A 324 -22.76 0.00 0.28
C ASP A 324 -21.68 -0.02 -0.81
N GLU A 325 -22.07 0.35 -2.03
CA GLU A 325 -21.16 0.42 -3.17
C GLU A 325 -20.20 1.62 -3.10
N ALA A 326 -20.52 2.67 -2.33
CA ALA A 326 -19.64 3.82 -2.16
C ALA A 326 -18.43 3.47 -1.27
N SER A 327 -18.60 2.50 -0.37
CA SER A 327 -17.58 1.96 0.53
C SER A 327 -16.29 1.57 -0.20
N ASP A 328 -15.15 1.93 0.40
CA ASP A 328 -13.82 1.48 -0.05
C ASP A 328 -13.57 -0.02 0.21
N PHE A 329 -14.48 -0.68 0.94
CA PHE A 329 -14.34 -2.07 1.35
C PHE A 329 -15.59 -2.88 1.05
N TYR A 330 -15.41 -4.17 0.79
CA TYR A 330 -16.48 -5.15 0.66
C TYR A 330 -16.16 -6.42 1.49
N PRO A 331 -17.19 -7.13 1.98
CA PRO A 331 -16.99 -8.34 2.77
C PRO A 331 -16.58 -9.53 1.89
N ILE A 332 -15.78 -10.41 2.48
CA ILE A 332 -15.20 -11.59 1.82
C ILE A 332 -15.58 -12.87 2.56
N GLU A 333 -15.39 -14.00 1.87
CA GLU A 333 -15.61 -15.33 2.44
C GLU A 333 -14.57 -15.68 3.52
N LEU A 334 -14.89 -16.69 4.33
CA LEU A 334 -13.94 -17.23 5.31
C LEU A 334 -13.18 -18.40 4.69
N SER A 335 -12.16 -18.09 3.88
CA SER A 335 -11.28 -19.08 3.24
C SER A 335 -9.81 -18.71 3.40
N ARG A 336 -8.89 -19.69 3.25
CA ARG A 336 -7.44 -19.46 3.39
C ARG A 336 -6.91 -18.47 2.35
N ALA A 337 -7.49 -18.53 1.14
CA ALA A 337 -7.19 -17.62 0.04
C ALA A 337 -7.74 -16.22 0.28
N ALA A 338 -8.95 -16.09 0.84
CA ALA A 338 -9.57 -14.80 1.12
C ALA A 338 -8.95 -14.09 2.31
N LEU A 339 -8.66 -14.81 3.39
CA LEU A 339 -8.02 -14.29 4.60
C LEU A 339 -6.49 -14.14 4.41
N ARG A 340 -6.08 -13.59 3.27
CA ARG A 340 -4.67 -13.35 2.92
C ARG A 340 -4.18 -12.01 3.47
N PRO A 341 -2.85 -11.81 3.56
CA PRO A 341 -2.26 -10.55 3.97
C PRO A 341 -2.78 -9.35 3.17
N GLY A 342 -3.02 -8.23 3.86
CA GLY A 342 -3.68 -7.04 3.30
C GLY A 342 -5.20 -7.00 3.47
N THR A 343 -5.83 -8.13 3.86
CA THR A 343 -7.23 -8.16 4.32
C THR A 343 -7.39 -7.35 5.60
N VAL A 344 -8.50 -6.64 5.75
CA VAL A 344 -8.78 -5.84 6.95
C VAL A 344 -9.80 -6.57 7.82
N TYR A 345 -9.52 -6.66 9.12
CA TYR A 345 -10.51 -7.06 10.11
C TYR A 345 -11.05 -5.83 10.84
N VAL A 346 -12.35 -5.58 10.67
CA VAL A 346 -13.07 -4.45 11.24
C VAL A 346 -13.73 -4.88 12.55
N TRP A 347 -13.34 -4.28 13.68
CA TRP A 347 -13.93 -4.61 14.96
C TRP A 347 -15.37 -4.06 15.09
N PRO A 348 -16.27 -4.77 15.79
CA PRO A 348 -17.60 -4.29 16.15
C PRO A 348 -17.61 -2.96 16.91
N TYR A 349 -16.57 -2.71 17.72
CA TYR A 349 -16.52 -1.61 18.68
C TYR A 349 -15.53 -0.49 18.30
N GLY A 350 -14.98 -0.52 17.08
CA GLY A 350 -14.07 0.52 16.58
C GLY A 350 -12.61 0.22 16.84
N HIS A 351 -12.00 -0.52 15.91
CA HIS A 351 -10.57 -0.78 15.77
C HIS A 351 -10.39 -1.53 14.44
N LEU A 352 -9.22 -1.43 13.81
CA LEU A 352 -8.92 -2.19 12.60
C LEU A 352 -7.62 -2.96 12.78
N LEU A 353 -7.57 -4.14 12.18
CA LEU A 353 -6.34 -4.92 12.01
C LEU A 353 -6.11 -5.18 10.53
N VAL A 354 -4.86 -5.26 10.10
CA VAL A 354 -4.50 -5.71 8.75
C VAL A 354 -3.90 -7.11 8.87
N VAL A 355 -4.54 -8.12 8.28
CA VAL A 355 -3.98 -9.46 8.19
C VAL A 355 -2.58 -9.37 7.59
N SER A 356 -1.60 -10.00 8.24
CA SER A 356 -0.20 -9.93 7.85
C SER A 356 0.35 -11.28 7.43
N ASP A 357 -0.08 -12.38 8.05
CA ASP A 357 0.41 -13.70 7.68
C ASP A 357 -0.44 -14.82 8.30
N TRP A 358 -0.11 -16.06 7.99
CA TRP A 358 -0.49 -17.24 8.75
C TRP A 358 0.76 -17.89 9.31
N HIS A 359 0.86 -17.95 10.63
CA HIS A 359 1.99 -18.59 11.28
C HIS A 359 1.68 -20.05 11.55
N GLU A 360 2.61 -20.90 11.17
CA GLU A 360 2.66 -22.29 11.59
C GLU A 360 3.29 -22.38 12.99
N ASP A 361 2.67 -23.14 13.89
CA ASP A 361 3.28 -23.53 15.15
C ASP A 361 4.10 -24.81 15.00
N ALA A 362 4.87 -25.18 16.04
CA ALA A 362 5.73 -26.35 16.01
C ALA A 362 4.97 -27.68 15.85
N ALA A 363 3.64 -27.69 16.01
CA ALA A 363 2.79 -28.86 15.81
C ALA A 363 2.12 -28.86 14.42
N GLY A 364 2.48 -27.94 13.52
CA GLY A 364 1.90 -27.80 12.19
C GLY A 364 0.55 -27.07 12.18
N GLY A 365 0.13 -26.50 13.30
CA GLY A 365 -1.10 -25.72 13.41
C GLY A 365 -0.92 -24.32 12.83
N LEU A 366 -1.78 -23.93 11.87
CA LEU A 366 -1.76 -22.56 11.36
C LEU A 366 -2.60 -21.63 12.26
N SER A 367 -2.11 -20.42 12.49
CA SER A 367 -2.80 -19.34 13.19
C SER A 367 -2.71 -18.05 12.40
N LEU A 368 -3.86 -17.47 12.08
CA LEU A 368 -3.95 -16.17 11.43
C LEU A 368 -3.32 -15.09 12.32
N VAL A 369 -2.49 -14.24 11.73
CA VAL A 369 -1.93 -13.07 12.39
C VAL A 369 -2.25 -11.80 11.63
N ALA A 370 -2.32 -10.69 12.36
CA ALA A 370 -2.55 -9.36 11.83
C ALA A 370 -1.66 -8.34 12.54
N VAL A 371 -1.50 -7.18 11.91
CA VAL A 371 -0.84 -6.02 12.49
C VAL A 371 -1.83 -4.95 12.92
N ASP A 372 -1.42 -4.22 13.95
CA ASP A 372 -2.18 -3.21 14.67
C ASP A 372 -1.36 -1.92 14.76
N GLY A 373 -1.87 -0.84 14.18
CA GLY A 373 -1.25 0.49 14.25
C GLY A 373 -1.67 1.24 15.52
N HIS A 374 -0.71 1.88 16.18
CA HIS A 374 -0.96 2.63 17.41
C HIS A 374 -0.87 4.16 17.18
N PRO A 375 -1.56 4.98 17.98
CA PRO A 375 -1.49 6.45 17.86
C PRO A 375 -0.08 7.06 17.96
N ASP A 376 0.87 6.35 18.56
CA ASP A 376 2.29 6.75 18.63
C ASP A 376 3.09 6.41 17.35
N GLY A 377 2.42 5.81 16.37
CA GLY A 377 2.92 5.38 15.07
C GLY A 377 3.61 4.03 15.06
N THR A 378 3.68 3.33 16.20
CA THR A 378 4.21 1.95 16.28
C THR A 378 3.22 0.95 15.69
N VAL A 379 3.75 -0.21 15.29
CA VAL A 379 2.93 -1.30 14.77
C VAL A 379 3.22 -2.55 15.60
N THR A 380 2.19 -3.26 16.06
CA THR A 380 2.35 -4.52 16.80
C THR A 380 1.60 -5.66 16.10
N PHE A 381 1.99 -6.90 16.37
CA PHE A 381 1.29 -8.06 15.82
C PHE A 381 0.26 -8.61 16.81
N LYS A 382 -0.79 -9.24 16.27
CA LYS A 382 -1.89 -9.87 17.00
C LYS A 382 -2.16 -11.25 16.41
N ARG A 383 -2.22 -12.26 17.28
CA ARG A 383 -2.67 -13.61 16.90
C ARG A 383 -4.19 -13.70 16.96
N PHE A 384 -4.77 -14.50 16.07
CA PHE A 384 -6.20 -14.75 16.05
C PHE A 384 -6.69 -15.35 17.36
N SER A 385 -7.62 -14.65 18.00
CA SER A 385 -8.27 -15.06 19.25
C SER A 385 -9.53 -14.22 19.46
N PRO A 386 -10.49 -14.67 20.29
CA PRO A 386 -11.67 -13.86 20.62
C PRO A 386 -11.36 -12.50 21.23
N ARG A 387 -10.18 -12.35 21.86
CA ARG A 387 -9.72 -11.08 22.45
C ARG A 387 -9.25 -10.10 21.37
N ASN A 388 -8.46 -10.57 20.41
CA ASN A 388 -7.86 -9.71 19.39
C ASN A 388 -8.77 -9.52 18.16
N PHE A 389 -9.66 -10.46 17.89
CA PHE A 389 -10.61 -10.44 16.78
C PHE A 389 -12.03 -10.58 17.34
N PRO A 390 -12.51 -9.58 18.12
CA PRO A 390 -13.83 -9.66 18.72
C PRO A 390 -14.90 -9.66 17.64
N TYR A 391 -15.76 -10.69 17.66
CA TYR A 391 -16.85 -10.84 16.71
C TYR A 391 -18.22 -10.71 17.39
N LEU A 392 -19.12 -9.91 16.80
CA LEU A 392 -20.51 -9.73 17.25
C LEU A 392 -21.48 -10.38 16.25
N PRO A 393 -22.16 -11.48 16.61
CA PRO A 393 -23.09 -12.17 15.71
C PRO A 393 -24.20 -11.25 15.17
N GLY A 394 -24.46 -11.36 13.87
CA GLY A 394 -25.49 -10.58 13.17
C GLY A 394 -25.13 -9.12 12.87
N LEU A 395 -23.97 -8.63 13.33
CA LEU A 395 -23.50 -7.28 12.99
C LEU A 395 -22.95 -7.24 11.55
N ARG A 396 -23.62 -6.52 10.65
CA ARG A 396 -23.27 -6.50 9.22
C ARG A 396 -22.19 -5.49 8.82
N THR A 397 -21.76 -4.62 9.74
CA THR A 397 -20.78 -3.56 9.46
C THR A 397 -19.33 -3.94 9.79
N ALA A 398 -19.12 -5.04 10.50
CA ALA A 398 -17.83 -5.50 11.00
C ALA A 398 -17.34 -6.76 10.25
N GLY A 399 -16.24 -7.36 10.71
CA GLY A 399 -15.69 -8.61 10.17
C GLY A 399 -14.57 -8.42 9.16
N PHE A 400 -14.26 -9.48 8.41
CA PHE A 400 -13.23 -9.45 7.38
C PHE A 400 -13.73 -8.76 6.11
N LYS A 401 -12.92 -7.83 5.61
CA LYS A 401 -13.20 -7.06 4.39
C LYS A 401 -11.93 -6.90 3.56
N ALA A 402 -12.10 -6.76 2.25
CA ALA A 402 -11.04 -6.42 1.31
C ALA A 402 -11.29 -5.04 0.70
N PHE A 403 -10.22 -4.37 0.27
CA PHE A 403 -10.33 -3.13 -0.50
C PHE A 403 -11.10 -3.40 -1.80
N ARG A 404 -12.13 -2.60 -2.07
CA ARG A 404 -12.78 -2.55 -3.37
C ARG A 404 -11.75 -2.01 -4.38
N PRO A 405 -11.47 -2.74 -5.48
CA PRO A 405 -10.54 -2.25 -6.48
C PRO A 405 -11.12 -1.00 -7.16
N VAL A 406 -10.23 -0.15 -7.66
CA VAL A 406 -10.57 1.10 -8.33
C VAL A 406 -9.95 1.16 -9.71
N VAL A 407 -10.58 1.90 -10.62
CA VAL A 407 -10.16 2.05 -12.01
C VAL A 407 -10.01 3.52 -12.34
N ALA A 408 -9.02 3.85 -13.18
CA ALA A 408 -8.86 5.19 -13.72
C ALA A 408 -9.48 5.25 -15.11
N GLU A 409 -10.56 6.01 -15.27
CA GLU A 409 -11.30 6.12 -16.53
C GLU A 409 -11.74 7.59 -16.72
N GLY A 410 -11.39 8.17 -17.87
CA GLY A 410 -11.75 9.56 -18.20
C GLY A 410 -11.18 10.61 -17.24
N GLY A 411 -9.98 10.40 -16.71
CA GLY A 411 -9.32 11.33 -15.78
C GLY A 411 -9.86 11.28 -14.34
N ALA A 412 -10.79 10.38 -14.04
CA ALA A 412 -11.32 10.14 -12.70
C ALA A 412 -10.91 8.74 -12.20
N VAL A 413 -10.84 8.58 -10.87
CA VAL A 413 -10.68 7.26 -10.23
C VAL A 413 -12.03 6.85 -9.64
N ARG A 414 -12.55 5.69 -10.04
CA ARG A 414 -13.86 5.19 -9.61
C ARG A 414 -13.74 3.80 -8.98
N PRO A 415 -14.61 3.45 -8.01
CA PRO A 415 -14.73 2.07 -7.55
C PRO A 415 -15.17 1.15 -8.69
N VAL A 416 -14.80 -0.12 -8.58
CA VAL A 416 -15.38 -1.17 -9.42
C VAL A 416 -16.71 -1.61 -8.80
N ASP A 417 -17.80 -1.33 -9.50
CA ASP A 417 -19.16 -1.61 -9.02
C ASP A 417 -19.60 -3.05 -9.32
N ASP A 418 -19.19 -3.61 -10.48
CA ASP A 418 -19.49 -4.99 -10.86
C ASP A 418 -18.71 -5.99 -9.98
N LEU A 419 -19.42 -6.71 -9.11
CA LEU A 419 -18.86 -7.75 -8.24
C LEU A 419 -18.12 -8.86 -9.01
N ARG A 420 -18.50 -9.16 -10.25
CA ARG A 420 -17.75 -10.13 -11.07
C ARG A 420 -16.40 -9.58 -11.48
N ARG A 421 -16.33 -8.29 -11.82
CA ARG A 421 -15.07 -7.58 -12.10
C ARG A 421 -14.23 -7.47 -10.82
N VAL A 422 -14.84 -7.15 -9.67
CA VAL A 422 -14.17 -7.19 -8.36
C VAL A 422 -13.49 -8.54 -8.15
N ALA A 423 -14.26 -9.65 -8.23
CA ALA A 423 -13.73 -10.99 -8.02
C ALA A 423 -12.60 -11.37 -8.99
N ARG A 424 -12.69 -10.98 -10.26
CA ARG A 424 -11.58 -11.20 -11.23
C ARG A 424 -10.34 -10.38 -10.90
N THR A 425 -10.51 -9.12 -10.52
CA THR A 425 -9.41 -8.22 -10.18
C THR A 425 -8.73 -8.63 -8.89
N THR A 426 -9.49 -8.91 -7.82
CA THR A 426 -8.92 -9.23 -6.50
C THR A 426 -8.61 -10.70 -6.33
N GLY A 427 -9.30 -11.59 -7.04
CA GLY A 427 -9.34 -13.02 -6.69
C GLY A 427 -10.21 -13.32 -5.47
N LEU A 428 -10.89 -12.31 -4.91
CA LEU A 428 -11.68 -12.41 -3.68
C LEU A 428 -13.14 -12.09 -4.01
N PRO A 429 -14.03 -13.10 -4.07
CA PRO A 429 -15.44 -12.85 -4.33
C PRO A 429 -16.10 -12.14 -3.14
N PHE A 430 -17.10 -11.32 -3.45
CA PHE A 430 -18.00 -10.77 -2.44
C PHE A 430 -18.73 -11.90 -1.70
N SER A 431 -18.78 -11.82 -0.37
CA SER A 431 -19.51 -12.79 0.45
C SER A 431 -20.09 -12.17 1.71
N GLU A 432 -21.34 -12.51 2.02
CA GLU A 432 -22.00 -12.19 3.28
C GLU A 432 -21.98 -13.36 4.27
N GLU A 433 -21.22 -14.43 4.00
CA GLU A 433 -21.17 -15.65 4.80
C GLU A 433 -20.99 -15.35 6.30
N GLN A 434 -20.01 -14.51 6.64
CA GLN A 434 -19.70 -14.15 8.01
C GLN A 434 -20.93 -13.59 8.77
N TYR A 435 -21.83 -12.87 8.10
CA TYR A 435 -22.99 -12.26 8.74
C TYR A 435 -24.12 -13.24 9.10
N ARG A 436 -24.02 -14.49 8.63
CA ARG A 436 -25.02 -15.53 8.88
C ARG A 436 -24.82 -16.23 10.23
N PHE A 437 -23.65 -16.11 10.86
CA PHE A 437 -23.39 -16.71 12.16
C PHE A 437 -24.27 -16.10 13.25
N ARG A 438 -24.96 -16.98 14.01
CA ARG A 438 -25.82 -16.59 15.15
C ARG A 438 -25.10 -16.69 16.50
N ARG A 439 -23.97 -17.40 16.57
CA ARG A 439 -23.13 -17.53 17.76
C ARG A 439 -21.69 -17.19 17.41
N SER A 440 -21.00 -16.50 18.30
CA SER A 440 -19.60 -16.13 18.07
C SER A 440 -18.68 -17.35 18.02
N ALA A 441 -18.98 -18.40 18.80
CA ALA A 441 -18.26 -19.66 18.76
C ALA A 441 -18.25 -20.33 17.37
N ASP A 442 -19.32 -20.19 16.58
CA ASP A 442 -19.38 -20.78 15.24
C ASP A 442 -18.48 -20.02 14.25
N PHE A 443 -18.41 -18.69 14.37
CA PHE A 443 -17.45 -17.86 13.60
C PHE A 443 -16.01 -18.25 13.92
N TYR A 444 -15.65 -18.34 15.21
CA TYR A 444 -14.29 -18.70 15.61
C TYR A 444 -13.92 -20.12 15.13
N ARG A 445 -14.87 -21.07 15.21
CA ARG A 445 -14.67 -22.42 14.69
C ARG A 445 -14.44 -22.41 13.17
N ALA A 446 -15.20 -21.61 12.41
CA ALA A 446 -15.03 -21.51 10.97
C ALA A 446 -13.63 -20.98 10.59
N VAL A 447 -13.15 -19.91 11.24
CA VAL A 447 -11.80 -19.38 10.99
C VAL A 447 -10.70 -20.36 11.43
N GLN A 448 -10.91 -21.12 12.52
CA GLN A 448 -10.00 -22.19 12.93
C GLN A 448 -10.00 -23.37 11.96
N GLN A 449 -11.14 -23.73 11.36
CA GLN A 449 -11.21 -24.79 10.34
C GLN A 449 -10.43 -24.42 9.08
N VAL A 450 -10.46 -23.14 8.68
CA VAL A 450 -9.62 -22.61 7.60
C VAL A 450 -8.12 -22.84 7.88
N SER A 451 -7.74 -22.88 9.16
CA SER A 451 -6.37 -23.05 9.60
C SER A 451 -5.92 -24.52 9.69
N SER A 452 -6.84 -25.48 9.74
CA SER A 452 -6.55 -26.91 9.90
C SER A 452 -6.59 -27.73 8.60
N LEU A 453 -6.91 -27.13 7.46
CA LEU A 453 -7.09 -27.83 6.17
C LEU A 453 -5.79 -28.15 5.41
N PHE A 454 -4.63 -28.05 6.06
CA PHE A 454 -3.33 -28.44 5.51
C PHE A 454 -2.53 -29.18 6.59
N VAL A 455 -2.84 -30.46 6.80
CA VAL A 455 -1.81 -31.43 7.17
C VAL A 455 -1.36 -32.00 5.83
N PRO A 456 -0.13 -31.76 5.35
CA PRO A 456 0.40 -32.55 4.26
C PRO A 456 0.30 -34.01 4.69
N GLU A 457 -0.44 -34.85 3.96
CA GLU A 457 -0.32 -36.29 4.17
C GLU A 457 1.17 -36.63 4.02
N GLU A 458 1.76 -37.25 5.05
CA GLU A 458 3.12 -37.78 4.91
C GLU A 458 3.14 -38.69 3.69
N PRO A 459 4.17 -38.60 2.83
CA PRO A 459 4.32 -39.54 1.73
C PRO A 459 4.39 -40.94 2.33
N GLY A 460 3.37 -41.74 2.06
CA GLY A 460 3.26 -43.11 2.55
C GLY A 460 4.56 -43.87 2.30
N SER A 461 5.11 -44.42 3.37
CA SER A 461 6.33 -45.25 3.43
C SER A 461 6.30 -46.43 2.46
#